data_AF-A0A0V0HBX0-F1
#
_entry.id   AF-A0A0V0HBX0-F1
#
_cell.length_a   1.000
_cell.length_b   1.000
_cell.length_c   1.000
_cell.angle_alpha   90.00
_cell.angle_beta   90.00
_cell.angle_gamma   90.00
#
_symmetry.space_group_name_H-M   'P 1'
#
loop_
_entity.id
_entity.type
_entity.pdbx_description
1 polymer ?
#
loop_
_entity_poly.entity_id
_entity_poly.type
_entity_poly.pdbx_seq_one_letter_code
_entity_poly.pdbx_strand_id
1 'polypeptide(L)'
;MQMKEIAAFLGHVGSKTSCGYGVATGGPLAWGLCYNKEMSPSQDYCDDYFKLTYPCSPGVQYYGRGALPIYWNYNYGKIGEALKVDLLNHPEYIEQNATLAFQAAIWQWMNPVKKGQPSAHDAFVGNWKPTKNDTLSKRVPGFGTTMNILYNDNVCNQGDIDSMNNIISHYLYYLDLMGIGREEAGPHELLTCAEQNLSIHLPPLLLLLLD
;
A
#
# COMPACT_ATOMS: atom_id res chain seq x y z
N MET A 1 5.99 12.48 16.25
CA MET A 1 6.42 11.59 15.14
C MET A 1 5.67 10.28 15.14
N GLN A 2 5.66 9.52 16.25
CA GLN A 2 4.93 8.23 16.34
C GLN A 2 3.45 8.33 15.95
N MET A 3 2.71 9.32 16.45
CA MET A 3 1.29 9.49 16.08
C MET A 3 1.07 9.86 14.60
N LYS A 4 2.05 10.55 13.95
CA LYS A 4 1.97 10.88 12.51
C LYS A 4 2.11 9.63 11.65
N GLU A 5 2.95 8.70 12.08
CA GLU A 5 3.11 7.42 11.39
C GLU A 5 1.84 6.57 11.48
N ILE A 6 1.20 6.54 12.65
CA ILE A 6 -0.09 5.85 12.81
C ILE A 6 -1.13 6.48 11.88
N ALA A 7 -1.22 7.81 11.81
CA ALA A 7 -2.11 8.50 10.87
C ALA A 7 -1.80 8.16 9.42
N ALA A 8 -0.52 8.09 9.03
CA ALA A 8 -0.12 7.72 7.67
C ALA A 8 -0.49 6.28 7.32
N PHE A 9 -0.17 5.32 8.20
CA PHE A 9 -0.55 3.92 8.04
C PHE A 9 -2.08 3.78 7.92
N LEU A 10 -2.84 4.42 8.80
CA LEU A 10 -4.31 4.43 8.74
C LEU A 10 -4.84 5.16 7.50
N GLY A 11 -4.16 6.19 7.01
CA GLY A 11 -4.49 6.86 5.76
C GLY A 11 -4.49 5.90 4.58
N HIS A 12 -3.45 5.07 4.47
CA HIS A 12 -3.41 4.00 3.48
C HIS A 12 -4.51 2.96 3.71
N VAL A 13 -4.63 2.43 4.93
CA VAL A 13 -5.65 1.43 5.28
C VAL A 13 -7.04 1.93 4.91
N GLY A 14 -7.42 3.11 5.40
CA GLY A 14 -8.72 3.72 5.16
C GLY A 14 -8.98 3.90 3.68
N SER A 15 -8.03 4.47 2.94
CA SER A 15 -8.19 4.71 1.50
C SER A 15 -8.38 3.43 0.67
N LYS A 16 -7.71 2.33 1.03
CA LYS A 16 -7.74 1.06 0.28
C LYS A 16 -8.89 0.15 0.64
N THR A 17 -9.58 0.44 1.73
CA THR A 17 -10.70 -0.36 2.24
C THR A 17 -11.99 0.45 2.37
N SER A 18 -12.00 1.67 1.82
CA SER A 18 -13.13 2.59 1.93
C SER A 18 -14.32 2.15 1.07
N CYS A 19 -15.52 2.33 1.61
CA CYS A 19 -16.77 2.32 0.85
C CYS A 19 -17.49 3.69 0.91
N GLY A 20 -16.76 4.74 1.31
CA GLY A 20 -17.29 6.09 1.41
C GLY A 20 -17.68 6.67 0.06
N TYR A 21 -18.79 7.40 0.04
CA TYR A 21 -19.32 8.10 -1.12
C TYR A 21 -19.67 9.55 -0.75
N GLY A 22 -19.96 10.39 -1.74
CA GLY A 22 -20.02 11.85 -1.57
C GLY A 22 -20.98 12.39 -0.50
N VAL A 23 -22.01 11.64 -0.13
CA VAL A 23 -23.00 12.03 0.91
C VAL A 23 -23.06 11.04 2.07
N ALA A 24 -22.02 10.22 2.26
CA ALA A 24 -21.94 9.30 3.39
C ALA A 24 -21.91 10.07 4.72
N THR A 25 -22.55 9.53 5.76
CA THR A 25 -22.54 10.14 7.10
C THR A 25 -21.10 10.28 7.60
N GLY A 26 -20.72 11.47 8.06
CA GLY A 26 -19.33 11.76 8.46
C GLY A 26 -18.37 12.08 7.31
N GLY A 27 -18.86 12.07 6.06
CA GLY A 27 -18.08 12.31 4.84
C GLY A 27 -17.40 11.04 4.30
N PRO A 28 -16.90 11.07 3.05
CA PRO A 28 -16.35 9.88 2.37
C PRO A 28 -15.10 9.28 3.04
N LEU A 29 -14.37 10.08 3.84
CA LEU A 29 -13.11 9.67 4.49
C LEU A 29 -13.33 8.91 5.81
N ALA A 30 -14.57 8.94 6.34
CA ALA A 30 -14.93 8.29 7.61
C ALA A 30 -15.22 6.77 7.47
N TRP A 31 -15.15 6.24 6.25
CA TRP A 31 -15.64 4.89 5.89
C TRP A 31 -14.52 3.91 5.53
N GLY A 32 -13.29 4.15 6.02
CA GLY A 32 -12.21 3.16 5.97
C GLY A 32 -12.56 1.87 6.71
N LEU A 33 -11.91 0.76 6.36
CA LEU A 33 -12.16 -0.60 6.86
C LEU A 33 -13.57 -1.15 6.59
N CYS A 34 -14.25 -0.61 5.58
CA CYS A 34 -15.57 -1.10 5.17
C CYS A 34 -15.48 -2.42 4.38
N TYR A 35 -14.47 -2.56 3.54
CA TYR A 35 -14.16 -3.79 2.82
C TYR A 35 -12.91 -4.46 3.40
N ASN A 36 -12.96 -5.78 3.58
CA ASN A 36 -11.80 -6.60 3.93
C ASN A 36 -11.23 -7.37 2.72
N LYS A 37 -11.85 -7.23 1.55
CA LYS A 37 -11.40 -7.82 0.29
C LYS A 37 -11.87 -7.03 -0.94
N GLU A 38 -11.23 -7.31 -2.07
CA GLU A 38 -11.61 -6.82 -3.38
C GLU A 38 -12.97 -7.39 -3.80
N MET A 39 -13.91 -6.50 -4.15
CA MET A 39 -15.29 -6.89 -4.44
C MET A 39 -15.49 -7.42 -5.87
N SER A 40 -14.70 -6.93 -6.83
CA SER A 40 -14.78 -7.33 -8.24
C SER A 40 -13.38 -7.58 -8.82
N PRO A 41 -12.71 -8.68 -8.45
CA PRO A 41 -11.40 -9.04 -9.00
C PRO A 41 -11.45 -9.18 -10.52
N SER A 42 -10.52 -8.53 -11.23
CA SER A 42 -10.39 -8.69 -12.69
C SER A 42 -9.71 -9.99 -13.09
N GLN A 43 -8.97 -10.61 -12.17
CA GLN A 43 -8.18 -11.82 -12.38
C GLN A 43 -7.93 -12.58 -11.07
N ASP A 44 -7.31 -13.75 -11.18
CA ASP A 44 -6.94 -14.58 -10.03
C ASP A 44 -5.65 -14.13 -9.34
N TYR A 45 -4.90 -13.19 -9.94
CA TYR A 45 -3.62 -12.67 -9.44
C TYR A 45 -2.60 -13.79 -9.17
N CYS A 46 -2.54 -14.78 -10.04
CA CYS A 46 -1.51 -15.80 -10.03
C CYS A 46 -0.40 -15.42 -11.02
N ASP A 47 0.83 -15.25 -10.53
CA ASP A 47 2.00 -15.02 -11.37
C ASP A 47 2.86 -16.29 -11.46
N ASP A 48 2.83 -16.92 -12.63
CA ASP A 48 3.57 -18.13 -12.98
C ASP A 48 5.10 -17.95 -12.96
N TYR A 49 5.60 -16.70 -13.03
CA TYR A 49 7.02 -16.43 -12.86
C TYR A 49 7.53 -16.94 -11.51
N PHE A 50 6.69 -16.87 -10.47
CA PHE A 50 7.02 -17.28 -9.11
C PHE A 50 6.70 -18.74 -8.80
N LYS A 51 6.29 -19.57 -9.78
CA LYS A 51 5.85 -20.95 -9.55
C LYS A 51 6.84 -21.87 -8.83
N LEU A 52 8.14 -21.57 -8.89
CA LEU A 52 9.18 -22.36 -8.22
C LEU A 52 9.33 -22.02 -6.73
N THR A 53 8.93 -20.83 -6.30
CA THR A 53 9.04 -20.36 -4.91
C THR A 53 7.68 -20.23 -4.24
N TYR A 54 6.68 -19.74 -4.96
CA TYR A 54 5.32 -19.49 -4.50
C TYR A 54 4.32 -20.02 -5.54
N PRO A 55 4.23 -21.34 -5.74
CA PRO A 55 3.30 -21.93 -6.70
C PRO A 55 1.85 -21.53 -6.37
N CYS A 56 1.06 -21.28 -7.42
CA CYS A 56 -0.36 -21.02 -7.24
C CYS A 56 -1.08 -22.32 -6.86
N SER A 57 -1.74 -22.31 -5.70
CA SER A 57 -2.54 -23.42 -5.20
C SER A 57 -3.81 -23.61 -6.06
N PRO A 58 -4.16 -24.86 -6.45
CA PRO A 58 -5.34 -25.11 -7.26
C PRO A 58 -6.64 -24.57 -6.62
N GLY A 59 -7.42 -23.80 -7.38
CA GLY A 59 -8.69 -23.22 -6.92
C GLY A 59 -8.54 -22.01 -5.98
N VAL A 60 -7.31 -21.55 -5.73
CA VAL A 60 -7.03 -20.40 -4.88
C VAL A 60 -6.80 -19.14 -5.73
N GLN A 61 -7.40 -18.03 -5.31
CA GLN A 61 -7.28 -16.72 -5.95
C GLN A 61 -6.61 -15.73 -5.00
N TYR A 62 -5.71 -14.89 -5.50
CA TYR A 62 -4.86 -13.98 -4.74
C TYR A 62 -5.22 -12.50 -4.92
N TYR A 63 -6.51 -12.22 -5.10
CA TYR A 63 -7.05 -10.85 -5.11
C TYR A 63 -6.83 -10.12 -3.78
N GLY A 64 -7.06 -8.81 -3.78
CA GLY A 64 -6.78 -7.94 -2.64
C GLY A 64 -7.53 -8.36 -1.38
N ARG A 65 -6.81 -8.63 -0.27
CA ARG A 65 -7.41 -8.89 1.06
C ARG A 65 -6.67 -8.18 2.18
N GLY A 66 -7.40 -7.82 3.25
CA GLY A 66 -6.85 -7.29 4.49
C GLY A 66 -6.82 -5.76 4.57
N ALA A 67 -6.23 -5.25 5.65
CA ALA A 67 -6.23 -3.81 5.97
C ALA A 67 -5.37 -2.99 4.99
N LEU A 68 -4.22 -3.54 4.58
CA LEU A 68 -3.52 -3.12 3.37
C LEU A 68 -3.63 -4.30 2.40
N PRO A 69 -4.44 -4.17 1.33
CA PRO A 69 -4.75 -5.29 0.44
C PRO A 69 -3.50 -5.99 -0.09
N ILE A 70 -3.42 -7.30 0.18
CA ILE A 70 -2.38 -8.18 -0.35
C ILE A 70 -2.83 -8.71 -1.70
N TYR A 71 -2.00 -8.53 -2.73
CA TYR A 71 -2.21 -9.07 -4.06
C TYR A 71 -1.09 -10.03 -4.43
N TRP A 72 -1.38 -10.97 -5.33
CA TRP A 72 -0.43 -11.90 -5.93
C TRP A 72 0.08 -13.02 -5.02
N ASN A 73 0.14 -14.24 -5.57
CA ASN A 73 0.66 -15.46 -4.93
C ASN A 73 1.99 -15.25 -4.19
N TYR A 74 2.94 -14.54 -4.80
CA TYR A 74 4.25 -14.33 -4.19
C TYR A 74 4.24 -13.44 -2.94
N ASN A 75 3.27 -12.52 -2.79
CA ASN A 75 3.16 -11.72 -1.58
C ASN A 75 2.45 -12.50 -0.48
N TYR A 76 1.39 -13.24 -0.81
CA TYR A 76 0.77 -14.18 0.15
C TYR A 76 1.78 -15.19 0.68
N GLY A 77 2.62 -15.76 -0.20
CA GLY A 77 3.72 -16.64 0.20
C GLY A 77 4.72 -15.99 1.15
N LYS A 78 5.30 -14.84 0.78
CA LYS A 78 6.28 -14.11 1.62
C LYS A 78 5.71 -13.70 2.98
N ILE A 79 4.49 -13.16 3.00
CA ILE A 79 3.84 -12.75 4.25
C ILE A 79 3.51 -13.98 5.09
N GLY A 80 3.06 -15.06 4.46
CA GLY A 80 2.77 -16.32 5.13
C GLY A 80 4.00 -16.92 5.81
N GLU A 81 5.15 -16.93 5.13
CA GLU A 81 6.43 -17.34 5.71
C GLU A 81 6.82 -16.47 6.92
N ALA A 82 6.68 -15.15 6.80
CA ALA A 82 7.03 -14.21 7.86
C ALA A 82 6.14 -14.33 9.11
N LEU A 83 4.83 -14.55 8.90
CA LEU A 83 3.85 -14.69 9.97
C LEU A 83 3.70 -16.15 10.45
N LYS A 84 4.37 -17.09 9.79
CA LYS A 84 4.26 -18.54 10.02
C LYS A 84 2.81 -19.04 9.89
N VAL A 85 2.10 -18.54 8.88
CA VAL A 85 0.73 -18.91 8.53
C VAL A 85 0.70 -19.28 7.05
N ASP A 86 0.02 -20.37 6.69
CA ASP A 86 -0.04 -20.83 5.29
C ASP A 86 -1.01 -20.00 4.44
N LEU A 87 -0.61 -18.77 4.15
CA LEU A 87 -1.40 -17.82 3.35
C LEU A 87 -1.38 -18.13 1.84
N LEU A 88 -0.45 -18.97 1.37
CA LEU A 88 -0.38 -19.36 -0.04
C LEU A 88 -1.47 -20.38 -0.38
N ASN A 89 -1.76 -21.33 0.53
CA ASN A 89 -2.88 -22.26 0.35
C ASN A 89 -4.18 -21.75 0.96
N HIS A 90 -4.11 -20.86 1.98
CA HIS A 90 -5.28 -20.34 2.69
C HIS A 90 -5.31 -18.79 2.78
N PRO A 91 -5.38 -18.07 1.65
CA PRO A 91 -5.44 -16.61 1.66
C PRO A 91 -6.69 -16.05 2.34
N GLU A 92 -7.77 -16.84 2.44
CA GLU A 92 -9.02 -16.50 3.13
C GLU A 92 -8.83 -16.22 4.62
N TYR A 93 -7.74 -16.70 5.24
CA TYR A 93 -7.43 -16.39 6.63
C TYR A 93 -7.27 -14.89 6.89
N ILE A 94 -6.84 -14.12 5.88
CA ILE A 94 -6.75 -12.67 5.96
C ILE A 94 -8.15 -12.03 6.07
N GLU A 95 -9.18 -12.60 5.44
CA GLU A 95 -10.55 -12.10 5.55
C GLU A 95 -11.20 -12.45 6.89
N GLN A 96 -10.84 -13.61 7.43
CA GLN A 96 -11.49 -14.22 8.59
C GLN A 96 -10.91 -13.77 9.93
N ASN A 97 -9.67 -13.26 9.95
CA ASN A 97 -8.97 -12.90 11.18
C ASN A 97 -8.41 -11.47 11.11
N ALA A 98 -9.07 -10.54 11.82
CA ALA A 98 -8.68 -9.14 11.87
C ALA A 98 -7.25 -8.93 12.41
N THR A 99 -6.84 -9.68 13.43
CA THR A 99 -5.48 -9.60 13.97
C THR A 99 -4.45 -9.98 12.91
N LEU A 100 -4.69 -11.07 12.18
CA LEU A 100 -3.81 -11.52 11.11
C LEU A 100 -3.78 -10.52 9.95
N ALA A 101 -4.92 -9.94 9.57
CA ALA A 101 -5.01 -8.90 8.54
C ALA A 101 -4.16 -7.67 8.88
N PHE A 102 -4.19 -7.21 10.13
CA PHE A 102 -3.35 -6.11 10.60
C PHE A 102 -1.88 -6.50 10.75
N GLN A 103 -1.57 -7.71 11.19
CA GLN A 103 -0.18 -8.21 11.22
C GLN A 103 0.43 -8.21 9.82
N ALA A 104 -0.31 -8.67 8.80
CA ALA A 104 0.12 -8.63 7.42
C ALA A 104 0.28 -7.20 6.89
N ALA A 105 -0.65 -6.31 7.20
CA ALA A 105 -0.55 -4.89 6.81
C ALA A 105 0.66 -4.19 7.44
N ILE A 106 0.90 -4.41 8.74
CA ILE A 106 2.08 -3.88 9.45
C ILE A 106 3.35 -4.49 8.86
N TRP A 107 3.36 -5.78 8.54
CA TRP A 107 4.50 -6.40 7.89
C TRP A 107 4.82 -5.72 6.54
N GLN A 108 3.83 -5.46 5.70
CA GLN A 108 4.04 -4.71 4.45
C GLN A 108 4.55 -3.29 4.68
N TRP A 109 4.07 -2.61 5.74
CA TRP A 109 4.55 -1.28 6.11
C TRP A 109 6.02 -1.27 6.55
N MET A 110 6.42 -2.28 7.31
CA MET A 110 7.75 -2.37 7.94
C MET A 110 8.82 -3.01 7.05
N ASN A 111 8.46 -3.65 5.93
CA ASN A 111 9.41 -4.41 5.11
C ASN A 111 9.53 -3.83 3.69
N PRO A 112 10.75 -3.73 3.14
CA PRO A 112 10.93 -3.35 1.74
C PRO A 112 10.28 -4.35 0.77
N VAL A 113 9.58 -3.84 -0.23
CA VAL A 113 8.97 -4.66 -1.29
C VAL A 113 10.06 -5.30 -2.18
N LYS A 114 11.16 -4.57 -2.42
CA LYS A 114 12.32 -5.04 -3.20
C LYS A 114 13.64 -4.70 -2.52
N LYS A 115 14.66 -5.48 -2.85
CA LYS A 115 16.04 -5.22 -2.43
C LYS A 115 16.48 -3.84 -2.94
N GLY A 116 17.00 -3.01 -2.05
CA GLY A 116 17.49 -1.66 -2.36
C GLY A 116 16.44 -0.56 -2.24
N GLN A 117 15.17 -0.90 -1.95
CA GLN A 117 14.15 0.07 -1.55
C GLN A 117 14.10 0.19 -0.02
N PRO A 118 13.70 1.35 0.53
CA PRO A 118 13.31 1.43 1.93
C PRO A 118 11.96 0.75 2.19
N SER A 119 11.65 0.49 3.45
CA SER A 119 10.27 0.22 3.87
C SER A 119 9.44 1.51 3.85
N ALA A 120 8.11 1.38 3.84
CA ALA A 120 7.24 2.55 3.98
C ALA A 120 7.45 3.23 5.35
N HIS A 121 7.69 2.43 6.40
CA HIS A 121 8.14 2.91 7.70
C HIS A 121 9.38 3.81 7.59
N ASP A 122 10.49 3.28 7.05
CA ASP A 122 11.77 3.99 7.00
C ASP A 122 11.69 5.26 6.14
N ALA A 123 10.92 5.21 5.06
CA ALA A 123 10.68 6.37 4.20
C ALA A 123 9.85 7.45 4.90
N PHE A 124 8.86 7.07 5.70
CA PHE A 124 7.98 8.01 6.40
C PHE A 124 8.66 8.65 7.61
N VAL A 125 9.31 7.84 8.46
CA VAL A 125 9.92 8.34 9.71
C VAL A 125 11.28 9.00 9.49
N GLY A 126 11.83 8.92 8.28
CA GLY A 126 13.09 9.58 7.89
C GLY A 126 14.35 8.80 8.24
N ASN A 127 14.25 7.51 8.53
CA ASN A 127 15.42 6.63 8.73
C ASN A 127 16.14 6.35 7.41
N TRP A 128 15.41 6.35 6.30
CA TRP A 128 15.96 6.15 4.98
C TRP A 128 16.67 7.42 4.49
N LYS A 129 17.92 7.26 4.05
CA LYS A 129 18.68 8.30 3.37
C LYS A 129 18.57 8.13 1.85
N PRO A 130 17.92 9.06 1.12
CA PRO A 130 17.80 8.98 -0.33
C PRO A 130 19.18 8.90 -1.01
N THR A 131 19.29 8.03 -2.00
CA THR A 131 20.46 7.98 -2.88
C THR A 131 20.38 9.09 -3.92
N LYS A 132 21.46 9.29 -4.68
CA LYS A 132 21.46 10.21 -5.84
C LYS A 132 20.35 9.88 -6.83
N ASN A 133 20.06 8.60 -7.05
CA ASN A 133 18.99 8.16 -7.96
C ASN A 133 17.61 8.54 -7.42
N ASP A 134 17.41 8.48 -6.11
CA ASP A 134 16.16 8.86 -5.47
C ASP A 134 15.91 10.36 -5.57
N THR A 135 16.93 11.17 -5.30
CA THR A 135 16.84 12.62 -5.45
C THR A 135 16.56 13.03 -6.90
N LEU A 136 17.23 12.41 -7.88
CA LEU A 136 16.95 12.63 -9.32
C LEU A 136 15.54 12.18 -9.71
N SER A 137 14.99 11.19 -9.00
CA SER A 137 13.63 10.69 -9.15
C SER A 137 12.60 11.44 -8.31
N LYS A 138 13.00 12.55 -7.66
CA LYS A 138 12.16 13.35 -6.74
C LYS A 138 11.61 12.56 -5.54
N ARG A 139 12.17 11.39 -5.23
CA ARG A 139 11.80 10.61 -4.04
C ARG A 139 12.53 11.16 -2.83
N VAL A 140 11.77 11.58 -1.83
CA VAL A 140 12.24 12.21 -0.58
C VAL A 140 11.48 11.61 0.61
N PRO A 141 12.05 11.61 1.83
CA PRO A 141 11.35 11.07 2.99
C PRO A 141 10.01 11.78 3.21
N GLY A 142 8.92 11.03 3.32
CA GLY A 142 7.56 11.58 3.40
C GLY A 142 6.48 10.63 2.92
N PHE A 143 5.22 11.07 3.05
CA PHE A 143 4.02 10.31 2.69
C PHE A 143 3.92 10.02 1.19
N GLY A 144 4.41 10.93 0.34
CA GLY A 144 4.49 10.69 -1.10
C GLY A 144 5.29 9.43 -1.43
N THR A 145 6.45 9.25 -0.80
CA THR A 145 7.30 8.10 -1.06
C THR A 145 6.72 6.80 -0.49
N THR A 146 5.89 6.82 0.56
CA THR A 146 5.18 5.60 0.99
C THR A 146 4.20 5.11 -0.08
N MET A 147 3.48 6.02 -0.76
CA MET A 147 2.64 5.66 -1.91
C MET A 147 3.46 5.08 -3.07
N ASN A 148 4.63 5.66 -3.36
CA ASN A 148 5.52 5.16 -4.41
C ASN A 148 6.03 3.74 -4.12
N ILE A 149 6.37 3.45 -2.86
CA ILE A 149 6.81 2.12 -2.42
C ILE A 149 5.67 1.10 -2.49
N LEU A 150 4.48 1.46 -1.99
CA LEU A 150 3.37 0.52 -1.84
C LEU A 150 2.60 0.27 -3.13
N TYR A 151 2.47 1.27 -4.00
CA TYR A 151 1.56 1.22 -5.14
C TYR A 151 2.22 1.55 -6.47
N ASN A 152 3.43 2.12 -6.46
CA ASN A 152 4.22 2.40 -7.66
C ASN A 152 3.42 3.16 -8.73
N ASP A 153 3.36 2.62 -9.95
CA ASP A 153 2.66 3.14 -11.13
C ASP A 153 1.14 3.09 -11.04
N ASN A 154 0.54 2.53 -9.99
CA ASN A 154 -0.91 2.65 -9.79
C ASN A 154 -1.32 4.04 -9.32
N VAL A 155 -0.41 4.80 -8.69
CA VAL A 155 -0.74 6.12 -8.12
C VAL A 155 0.32 7.21 -8.32
N CYS A 156 1.54 6.86 -8.73
CA CYS A 156 2.65 7.80 -8.85
C CYS A 156 3.09 8.02 -10.30
N ASN A 157 3.86 9.10 -10.53
CA ASN A 157 4.40 9.50 -11.83
C ASN A 157 3.33 9.77 -12.92
N GLN A 158 2.14 10.21 -12.52
CA GLN A 158 0.99 10.44 -13.40
C GLN A 158 0.31 11.79 -13.16
N GLY A 159 0.95 12.69 -12.41
CA GLY A 159 0.32 13.93 -11.94
C GLY A 159 -0.63 13.67 -10.76
N ASP A 160 -1.45 14.68 -10.45
CA ASP A 160 -2.44 14.59 -9.38
C ASP A 160 -3.70 13.85 -9.85
N ILE A 161 -3.72 12.54 -9.63
CA ILE A 161 -4.86 11.67 -9.96
C ILE A 161 -5.74 11.37 -8.74
N ASP A 162 -7.02 11.08 -8.97
CA ASP A 162 -8.01 10.84 -7.90
C ASP A 162 -7.61 9.72 -6.94
N SER A 163 -6.99 8.64 -7.45
CA SER A 163 -6.56 7.51 -6.61
C SER A 163 -5.49 7.91 -5.59
N MET A 164 -4.55 8.77 -5.98
CA MET A 164 -3.53 9.32 -5.08
C MET A 164 -4.13 10.35 -4.12
N ASN A 165 -4.94 11.28 -4.63
CA ASN A 165 -5.58 12.32 -3.84
C ASN A 165 -6.52 11.74 -2.77
N ASN A 166 -7.17 10.60 -3.05
CA ASN A 166 -7.96 9.87 -2.07
C ASN A 166 -7.10 9.35 -0.91
N ILE A 167 -5.91 8.81 -1.19
CA ILE A 167 -4.97 8.33 -0.15
C ILE A 167 -4.49 9.50 0.71
N ILE A 168 -4.10 10.61 0.07
CA ILE A 168 -3.69 11.85 0.75
C ILE A 168 -4.82 12.36 1.65
N SER A 169 -6.04 12.42 1.14
CA SER A 169 -7.20 12.94 1.88
C SER A 169 -7.49 12.11 3.13
N HIS A 170 -7.39 10.78 3.07
CA HIS A 170 -7.52 9.93 4.25
C HIS A 170 -6.41 10.22 5.28
N TYR A 171 -5.16 10.39 4.86
CA TYR A 171 -4.07 10.74 5.79
C TYR A 171 -4.33 12.07 6.51
N LEU A 172 -4.71 13.12 5.77
CA LEU A 172 -5.05 14.42 6.35
C LEU A 172 -6.25 14.31 7.32
N TYR A 173 -7.25 13.52 6.96
CA TYR A 173 -8.39 13.24 7.83
C TYR A 173 -7.98 12.56 9.14
N TYR A 174 -7.10 11.55 9.11
CA TYR A 174 -6.64 10.90 10.32
C TYR A 174 -5.72 11.78 11.18
N LEU A 175 -4.94 12.68 10.58
CA LEU A 175 -4.19 13.69 11.34
C LEU A 175 -5.12 14.59 12.16
N ASP A 176 -6.21 15.06 11.55
CA ASP A 176 -7.20 15.89 12.25
C ASP A 176 -7.93 15.09 13.34
N LEU A 177 -8.35 13.85 13.05
CA LEU A 177 -8.99 12.97 14.05
C LEU A 177 -8.11 12.70 15.27
N MET A 178 -6.79 12.62 15.08
CA MET A 178 -5.83 12.40 16.16
C MET A 178 -5.43 13.70 16.89
N GLY A 179 -5.99 14.85 16.50
CA GLY A 179 -5.66 16.14 17.09
C GLY A 179 -4.25 16.64 16.76
N ILE A 180 -3.63 16.13 15.68
CA ILE A 180 -2.30 16.54 15.22
C ILE A 180 -2.41 17.76 14.29
N GLY A 181 -3.46 17.79 13.46
CA GLY A 181 -3.69 18.83 12.47
C GLY A 181 -3.05 18.52 11.12
N ARG A 182 -3.79 18.74 10.04
CA ARG A 182 -3.35 18.51 8.65
C ARG A 182 -2.14 19.34 8.22
N GLU A 183 -1.88 20.46 8.86
CA GLU A 183 -0.70 21.32 8.63
C GLU A 183 0.62 20.60 8.95
N GLU A 184 0.58 19.61 9.85
CA GLU A 184 1.73 18.79 10.23
C GLU A 184 2.11 17.71 9.21
N ALA A 185 1.30 17.56 8.14
CA ALA A 185 1.55 16.63 7.04
C ALA A 185 2.78 17.04 6.21
N GLY A 186 3.19 18.31 6.30
CA GLY A 186 4.29 18.88 5.51
C GLY A 186 3.82 19.51 4.19
N PRO A 187 4.76 20.09 3.42
CA PRO A 187 4.45 20.71 2.15
C PRO A 187 4.04 19.66 1.11
N HIS A 188 3.43 20.14 0.02
CA HIS A 188 2.88 19.29 -1.03
C HIS A 188 3.91 18.29 -1.58
N GLU A 189 5.19 18.66 -1.72
CA GLU A 189 6.22 17.76 -2.25
C GLU A 189 6.51 16.54 -1.36
N LEU A 190 6.25 16.62 -0.04
CA LEU A 190 6.39 15.49 0.87
C LEU A 190 5.12 14.63 0.91
N LEU A 191 3.99 15.19 0.50
CA LEU A 191 2.67 14.57 0.58
C LEU A 191 2.32 13.80 -0.69
N THR A 192 2.75 14.30 -1.86
CA THR A 192 2.41 13.76 -3.18
C THR A 192 3.50 12.85 -3.76
N CYS A 193 3.10 11.94 -4.65
CA CYS A 193 4.02 11.23 -5.54
C CYS A 193 3.76 11.49 -7.03
N ALA A 194 3.00 12.54 -7.35
CA ALA A 194 2.62 12.96 -8.70
C ALA A 194 3.79 12.95 -9.70
N GLU A 195 4.94 13.46 -9.27
CA GLU A 195 6.16 13.61 -10.09
C GLU A 195 7.30 12.68 -9.68
N GLN A 196 7.07 11.77 -8.74
CA GLN A 196 8.10 10.84 -8.29
C GLN A 196 8.25 9.73 -9.30
N ASN A 197 9.43 9.63 -9.93
CA ASN A 197 9.71 8.47 -10.78
C ASN A 197 9.59 7.18 -9.97
N LEU A 198 9.16 6.13 -10.66
CA LEU A 198 8.88 4.83 -10.08
C LEU A 198 10.13 4.27 -9.39
N SER A 199 9.97 3.84 -8.14
CA SER A 199 11.01 3.13 -7.39
C SER A 199 11.36 1.77 -8.02
N ILE A 200 10.54 1.31 -8.97
CA ILE A 200 10.73 0.13 -9.77
C ILE A 200 10.87 0.55 -11.25
N HIS A 201 12.07 0.40 -11.81
CA HIS A 201 12.23 0.32 -13.26
C HIS A 201 11.86 -1.12 -13.66
N LEU A 202 10.63 -1.33 -14.14
CA LEU A 202 10.30 -2.57 -14.80
C LEU A 202 11.01 -2.58 -16.16
N PRO A 203 11.79 -3.62 -16.52
CA PRO A 203 12.18 -3.78 -17.90
C PRO A 203 10.90 -3.87 -18.76
N PRO A 204 10.90 -3.34 -20.00
CA PRO A 204 9.71 -3.18 -20.85
C PRO A 204 8.86 -4.43 -21.10
N LEU A 205 9.38 -5.63 -20.78
CA LEU A 205 8.67 -6.90 -20.96
C LEU A 205 7.60 -7.18 -19.90
N LEU A 206 7.50 -6.40 -18.83
CA LEU A 206 6.41 -6.51 -17.83
C LEU A 206 5.26 -5.52 -18.07
N LEU A 207 5.28 -4.75 -19.15
CA LEU A 207 4.22 -3.79 -19.53
C LEU A 207 2.98 -4.44 -20.18
N LEU A 208 2.97 -5.75 -20.40
CA LEU A 208 1.86 -6.48 -21.04
C LEU A 208 0.91 -7.18 -20.04
N LEU A 209 0.98 -6.87 -18.75
CA LEU A 209 0.23 -7.58 -17.70
C LEU A 209 -0.61 -6.66 -16.79
N LEU A 210 -1.00 -5.49 -17.28
CA LEU A 210 -1.91 -4.57 -16.56
C LEU A 210 -3.01 -3.97 -17.48
N ASP A 211 -3.51 -4.78 -18.42
CA ASP A 211 -4.85 -4.63 -19.00
C ASP A 211 -5.73 -5.81 -18.54
#